data_AF-A0AAP7TW31-F1
#
_entry.id   AF-A0AAP7TW31-F1
#
_cell.length_a   1.000
_cell.length_b   1.000
_cell.length_c   1.000
_cell.angle_alpha   90.00
_cell.angle_beta   90.00
_cell.angle_gamma   90.00
#
_symmetry.space_group_name_H-M   'P 1'
#
loop_
_entity.id
_entity.type
_entity.pdbx_description
1 polymer ?
#
loop_
_entity_poly.entity_id
_entity_poly.type
_entity_poly.pdbx_seq_one_letter_code
_entity_poly.pdbx_strand_id
1 'polypeptide(L)'
;MPVVNDFPDLSHWFTVQEFTITQAALLLSGIDPLDYPTLEMVKEEKHERWRMAYGFAYGMVTAIRRGVLTPVLCVAYDWGDMRRLTPAEMMDRSNNISMDGTIITRYSLQEWVKNEKVDYVRPSRSISDKEIKPSNQSVIIDAESSVINSEETVLLTYGHKSEGLEYVEDAIRELWATYDPDNQQTAPTRNDVVEYLKGRGAGQNMAEAVNLILRPTGLQQVGRRKRKTNS
;
A
#
# COMPACT_ATOMS: atom_id res chain seq x y z
N MET A 1 -9.04 -2.31 0.06
CA MET A 1 -8.83 -3.69 -0.42
C MET A 1 -7.41 -4.15 -0.11
N PRO A 2 -7.13 -5.46 -0.08
CA PRO A 2 -5.86 -5.97 0.40
C PRO A 2 -4.73 -5.41 -0.46
N VAL A 3 -3.77 -4.77 0.21
CA VAL A 3 -2.46 -4.58 -0.36
C VAL A 3 -1.86 -5.97 -0.48
N VAL A 4 -1.57 -6.40 -1.70
CA VAL A 4 -1.05 -7.75 -1.97
C VAL A 4 0.46 -7.63 -2.17
N ASN A 5 1.22 -8.51 -1.50
CA ASN A 5 2.68 -8.55 -1.62
C ASN A 5 3.12 -9.23 -2.93
N ASP A 6 2.31 -10.15 -3.44
CA ASP A 6 2.51 -10.86 -4.71
C ASP A 6 1.70 -10.21 -5.85
N PHE A 7 2.07 -8.97 -6.18
CA PHE A 7 1.49 -8.25 -7.31
C PHE A 7 2.39 -8.41 -8.54
N PRO A 8 1.93 -9.03 -9.63
CA PRO A 8 2.75 -9.24 -10.83
C PRO A 8 3.07 -7.91 -11.52
N ASP A 9 4.15 -7.87 -12.30
CA ASP A 9 4.38 -6.76 -13.23
C ASP A 9 3.33 -6.83 -14.35
N LEU A 10 2.53 -5.77 -14.50
CA LEU A 10 1.49 -5.64 -15.52
C LEU A 10 1.80 -4.50 -16.51
N SER A 11 3.05 -4.02 -16.54
CA SER A 11 3.47 -2.89 -17.36
C SER A 11 3.31 -3.14 -18.87
N HIS A 12 3.40 -4.39 -19.33
CA HIS A 12 3.16 -4.78 -20.72
C HIS A 12 1.73 -4.52 -21.18
N TRP A 13 0.76 -4.47 -20.27
CA TRP A 13 -0.61 -4.14 -20.60
C TRP A 13 -0.84 -2.64 -20.79
N PHE A 14 0.10 -1.76 -20.42
CA PHE A 14 -0.11 -0.29 -20.44
C PHE A 14 -0.37 0.26 -21.84
N THR A 15 0.18 -0.38 -22.87
CA THR A 15 -0.03 0.01 -24.27
C THR A 15 -1.40 -0.42 -24.79
N VAL A 16 -1.98 -1.48 -24.21
CA VAL A 16 -3.29 -2.02 -24.60
C VAL A 16 -4.41 -1.07 -24.16
N GLN A 17 -5.27 -0.70 -25.11
CA GLN A 17 -6.38 0.24 -24.91
C GLN A 17 -7.76 -0.43 -24.92
N GLU A 18 -7.85 -1.66 -25.39
CA GLU A 18 -9.10 -2.41 -25.50
C GLU A 18 -8.93 -3.76 -24.79
N PHE A 19 -9.93 -4.13 -24.00
CA PHE A 19 -9.91 -5.34 -23.20
C PHE A 19 -11.23 -6.06 -23.33
N THR A 20 -11.20 -7.39 -23.27
CA THR A 20 -12.41 -8.14 -22.93
C THR A 20 -12.83 -7.85 -21.48
N ILE A 21 -14.08 -8.10 -21.11
CA ILE A 21 -14.51 -7.98 -19.71
C ILE A 21 -13.66 -8.90 -18.82
N THR A 22 -13.37 -10.10 -19.29
CA THR A 22 -12.49 -11.06 -18.61
C THR A 22 -11.11 -10.47 -18.34
N GLN A 23 -10.43 -9.96 -19.37
CA GLN A 23 -9.12 -9.33 -19.20
C GLN A 23 -9.15 -8.15 -18.24
N ALA A 24 -10.14 -7.25 -18.39
CA ALA A 24 -10.28 -6.09 -17.51
C ALA A 24 -10.49 -6.50 -16.05
N ALA A 25 -11.31 -7.52 -15.80
CA ALA A 25 -11.58 -8.04 -14.47
C ALA A 25 -10.34 -8.68 -13.83
N LEU A 26 -9.56 -9.42 -14.61
CA LEU A 26 -8.29 -10.00 -14.18
C LEU A 26 -7.28 -8.92 -13.82
N LEU A 27 -7.11 -7.90 -14.67
CA LEU A 27 -6.22 -6.77 -14.41
C LEU A 27 -6.62 -6.00 -13.15
N LEU A 28 -7.92 -5.74 -12.91
CA LEU A 28 -8.39 -5.12 -11.67
C LEU A 28 -8.15 -5.99 -10.43
N SER A 29 -8.14 -7.32 -10.60
CA SER A 29 -7.75 -8.25 -9.53
C SER A 29 -6.24 -8.42 -9.37
N GLY A 30 -5.43 -7.74 -10.18
CA GLY A 30 -3.97 -7.85 -10.17
C GLY A 30 -3.47 -9.23 -10.63
N ILE A 31 -4.19 -9.84 -11.58
CA ILE A 31 -3.83 -11.10 -12.24
C ILE A 31 -3.49 -10.77 -13.69
N ASP A 32 -2.41 -11.33 -14.22
CA ASP A 32 -2.06 -11.18 -15.62
C ASP A 32 -2.96 -12.08 -16.50
N PRO A 33 -3.74 -11.53 -17.45
CA PRO A 33 -4.50 -12.33 -18.39
C PRO A 33 -3.66 -13.21 -19.33
N LEU A 34 -2.34 -12.98 -19.46
CA LEU A 34 -1.47 -13.88 -20.23
C LEU A 34 -1.19 -15.18 -19.49
N ASP A 35 -1.08 -15.14 -18.17
CA ASP A 35 -0.95 -16.35 -17.34
C ASP A 35 -2.29 -17.07 -17.23
N TYR A 36 -3.38 -16.29 -17.17
CA TYR A 36 -4.74 -16.77 -16.97
C TYR A 36 -5.70 -16.21 -18.02
N PRO A 37 -5.88 -16.85 -19.18
CA PRO A 37 -6.65 -16.27 -20.27
C PRO A 37 -8.17 -16.22 -20.01
N THR A 38 -8.69 -17.06 -19.10
CA THR A 38 -10.13 -17.11 -18.78
C THR A 38 -10.38 -17.08 -17.28
N LEU A 39 -11.58 -16.62 -16.87
CA LEU A 39 -12.00 -16.63 -15.47
C LEU A 39 -12.10 -18.06 -14.92
N GLU A 40 -12.51 -19.01 -15.76
CA GLU A 40 -12.63 -20.43 -15.43
C GLU A 40 -11.28 -21.00 -15.00
N MET A 41 -10.21 -20.72 -15.78
CA MET A 41 -8.86 -21.19 -15.46
C MET A 41 -8.37 -20.67 -14.10
N VAL A 42 -8.58 -19.38 -13.81
CA VAL A 42 -8.21 -18.79 -12.51
C VAL A 42 -8.88 -19.51 -11.34
N LYS A 43 -10.14 -19.93 -11.53
CA LYS A 43 -10.91 -20.64 -10.51
C LYS A 43 -10.50 -22.11 -10.40
N GLU A 44 -10.25 -22.78 -11.52
CA GLU A 44 -9.80 -24.18 -11.56
C GLU A 44 -8.43 -24.35 -10.90
N GLU A 45 -7.51 -23.41 -11.16
CA GLU A 45 -6.20 -23.35 -10.52
C GLU A 45 -6.23 -22.78 -9.09
N LYS A 46 -7.42 -22.39 -8.61
CA LYS A 46 -7.66 -21.90 -7.23
C LYS A 46 -6.81 -20.68 -6.86
N HIS A 47 -6.52 -19.81 -7.82
CA HIS A 47 -5.78 -18.58 -7.56
C HIS A 47 -6.51 -17.74 -6.49
N GLU A 48 -5.80 -17.22 -5.50
CA GLU A 48 -6.40 -16.61 -4.29
C GLU A 48 -7.46 -15.53 -4.59
N ARG A 49 -7.26 -14.81 -5.69
CA ARG A 49 -8.07 -13.66 -6.12
C ARG A 49 -9.17 -14.01 -7.13
N TRP A 50 -9.42 -15.29 -7.41
CA TRP A 50 -10.44 -15.73 -8.39
C TRP A 50 -11.82 -15.11 -8.13
N ARG A 51 -12.24 -15.04 -6.86
CA ARG A 51 -13.55 -14.45 -6.49
C ARG A 51 -13.64 -12.97 -6.83
N MET A 52 -12.52 -12.25 -6.71
CA MET A 52 -12.47 -10.83 -7.05
C MET A 52 -12.58 -10.62 -8.56
N ALA A 53 -11.86 -11.42 -9.35
CA ALA A 53 -11.97 -11.37 -10.80
C ALA A 53 -13.42 -11.61 -11.27
N TYR A 54 -14.08 -12.67 -10.77
CA TYR A 54 -15.50 -12.90 -11.05
C TYR A 54 -16.39 -11.74 -10.59
N GLY A 55 -16.15 -11.19 -9.39
CA GLY A 55 -16.89 -10.04 -8.87
C GLY A 55 -16.79 -8.81 -9.77
N PHE A 56 -15.59 -8.47 -10.25
CA PHE A 56 -15.39 -7.37 -11.18
C PHE A 56 -16.08 -7.63 -12.53
N ALA A 57 -15.97 -8.84 -13.07
CA ALA A 57 -16.62 -9.21 -14.32
C ALA A 57 -18.16 -9.07 -14.24
N TYR A 58 -18.78 -9.59 -13.17
CA TYR A 58 -20.21 -9.42 -12.93
C TYR A 58 -20.60 -7.94 -12.73
N GLY A 59 -19.75 -7.17 -12.06
CA GLY A 59 -19.91 -5.73 -11.89
C GLY A 59 -19.95 -5.00 -13.23
N MET A 60 -18.99 -5.28 -14.11
CA MET A 60 -18.94 -4.70 -15.46
C MET A 60 -20.15 -5.09 -16.31
N VAL A 61 -20.55 -6.37 -16.32
CA VAL A 61 -21.76 -6.83 -17.02
C VAL A 61 -22.99 -6.06 -16.51
N THR A 62 -23.10 -5.88 -15.19
CA THR A 62 -24.19 -5.10 -14.59
C THR A 62 -24.13 -3.63 -14.99
N ALA A 63 -22.95 -3.04 -15.05
CA ALA A 63 -22.75 -1.65 -15.47
C ALA A 63 -23.10 -1.43 -16.95
N ILE A 64 -22.81 -2.39 -17.82
CA ILE A 64 -23.22 -2.38 -19.24
C ILE A 64 -24.75 -2.42 -19.35
N ARG A 65 -25.40 -3.31 -18.60
CA ARG A 65 -26.88 -3.40 -18.59
C ARG A 65 -27.55 -2.12 -18.09
N ARG A 66 -26.89 -1.38 -17.22
CA ARG A 66 -27.36 -0.08 -16.70
C ARG A 66 -27.02 1.09 -17.62
N GLY A 67 -26.27 0.87 -18.70
CA GLY A 67 -25.78 1.92 -19.59
C GLY A 67 -24.69 2.81 -18.97
N VAL A 68 -24.08 2.40 -17.85
CA VAL A 68 -23.03 3.15 -17.15
C VAL A 68 -21.66 2.87 -17.76
N LEU A 69 -21.41 1.63 -18.18
CA LEU A 69 -20.20 1.22 -18.89
C LEU A 69 -20.58 0.99 -20.36
N THR A 70 -20.01 1.77 -21.27
CA THR A 70 -20.30 1.63 -22.70
C THR A 70 -19.23 0.76 -23.37
N PRO A 71 -19.57 -0.44 -23.85
CA PRO A 71 -18.63 -1.28 -24.61
C PRO A 71 -18.46 -0.77 -26.04
N VAL A 72 -17.29 -1.01 -26.62
CA VAL A 72 -17.04 -0.82 -28.07
C VAL A 72 -17.78 -1.88 -28.87
N LEU A 73 -17.76 -3.11 -28.36
CA LEU A 73 -18.43 -4.27 -28.94
C LEU A 73 -19.10 -5.03 -27.81
N CYS A 74 -20.42 -5.18 -27.84
CA CYS A 74 -21.15 -6.04 -26.90
C CYS A 74 -21.63 -7.29 -27.59
N VAL A 75 -21.38 -8.45 -26.98
CA VAL A 75 -21.66 -9.75 -27.56
C VAL A 75 -22.43 -10.59 -26.56
N ALA A 76 -23.38 -11.39 -27.05
CA ALA A 76 -24.01 -12.46 -26.31
C ALA A 76 -23.88 -13.78 -27.07
N TYR A 77 -23.94 -14.88 -26.33
CA TYR A 77 -24.11 -16.21 -26.90
C TYR A 77 -25.60 -16.55 -26.95
N ASP A 78 -26.06 -16.91 -28.14
CA ASP A 78 -27.41 -17.42 -28.35
C ASP A 78 -27.29 -18.78 -29.06
N TRP A 79 -27.71 -19.86 -28.42
CA TRP A 79 -27.66 -21.24 -28.95
C TRP A 79 -26.31 -21.69 -29.56
N GLY A 80 -25.19 -21.14 -29.06
CA GLY A 80 -23.85 -21.46 -29.54
C GLY A 80 -23.30 -20.52 -30.61
N ASP A 81 -24.12 -19.61 -31.13
CA ASP A 81 -23.68 -18.56 -32.06
C ASP A 81 -23.39 -17.24 -31.33
N MET A 82 -22.32 -16.59 -31.77
CA MET A 82 -21.88 -15.30 -31.27
C MET A 82 -22.68 -14.19 -31.96
N ARG A 83 -23.53 -13.48 -31.20
CA ARG A 83 -24.32 -12.36 -31.72
C ARG A 83 -23.88 -11.04 -31.10
N ARG A 84 -23.73 -10.02 -31.94
CA ARG A 84 -23.54 -8.63 -31.50
C ARG A 84 -24.85 -8.04 -31.02
N LEU A 85 -24.82 -7.37 -29.88
CA LEU A 85 -25.99 -6.72 -29.30
C LEU A 85 -26.05 -5.24 -29.67
N THR A 86 -27.26 -4.78 -30.01
CA THR A 86 -27.59 -3.36 -30.10
C THR A 86 -27.79 -2.75 -28.71
N PRO A 87 -27.69 -1.42 -28.54
CA PRO A 87 -27.83 -0.78 -27.22
C PRO A 87 -29.14 -1.12 -26.49
N ALA A 88 -30.26 -1.27 -27.21
CA ALA A 88 -31.53 -1.69 -26.62
C ALA A 88 -31.47 -3.12 -26.06
N GLU A 89 -30.81 -4.02 -26.80
CA GLU A 89 -30.65 -5.43 -26.39
C GLU A 89 -29.65 -5.59 -25.25
N MET A 90 -28.68 -4.68 -25.10
CA MET A 90 -27.74 -4.70 -23.96
C MET A 90 -28.47 -4.52 -22.62
N MET A 91 -29.55 -3.73 -22.60
CA MET A 91 -30.38 -3.49 -21.42
C MET A 91 -31.34 -4.65 -21.13
N ASP A 92 -31.63 -5.48 -22.14
CA ASP A 92 -32.50 -6.63 -21.99
C ASP A 92 -31.80 -7.77 -21.24
N ARG A 93 -32.45 -8.29 -20.20
CA ARG A 93 -31.96 -9.37 -19.35
C ARG A 93 -32.13 -10.76 -19.96
N SER A 94 -32.81 -10.87 -21.10
CA SER A 94 -33.00 -12.13 -21.84
C SER A 94 -31.69 -12.72 -22.37
N ASN A 95 -30.77 -11.86 -22.82
CA ASN A 95 -29.50 -12.28 -23.42
C ASN A 95 -28.36 -12.23 -22.40
N ASN A 96 -27.55 -13.29 -22.34
CA ASN A 96 -26.35 -13.30 -21.49
C ASN A 96 -25.17 -12.65 -22.21
N ILE A 97 -24.71 -11.52 -21.70
CA ILE A 97 -23.52 -10.82 -22.21
C ILE A 97 -22.30 -11.72 -22.00
N SER A 98 -21.59 -12.00 -23.08
CA SER A 98 -20.33 -12.74 -23.11
C SER A 98 -19.21 -11.89 -22.52
N MET A 99 -18.53 -12.41 -21.49
CA MET A 99 -17.40 -11.71 -20.86
C MET A 99 -16.15 -11.73 -21.74
N ASP A 100 -15.96 -12.80 -22.52
CA ASP A 100 -14.80 -12.97 -23.40
C ASP A 100 -15.00 -12.31 -24.77
N GLY A 101 -16.25 -12.17 -25.22
CA GLY A 101 -16.59 -11.56 -26.50
C GLY A 101 -16.85 -10.06 -26.45
N THR A 102 -17.13 -9.51 -25.26
CA THR A 102 -17.47 -8.08 -25.09
C THR A 102 -16.22 -7.27 -24.82
N ILE A 103 -16.00 -6.23 -25.63
CA ILE A 103 -14.81 -5.37 -25.61
C ILE A 103 -15.15 -4.00 -25.04
N ILE A 104 -14.35 -3.54 -24.09
CA ILE A 104 -14.40 -2.22 -23.47
C ILE A 104 -13.06 -1.49 -23.64
N THR A 105 -13.07 -0.17 -23.56
CA THR A 105 -11.83 0.63 -23.61
C THR A 105 -11.25 0.87 -22.23
N ARG A 106 -9.93 1.07 -22.16
CA ARG A 106 -9.23 1.53 -20.95
C ARG A 106 -9.87 2.77 -20.35
N TYR A 107 -10.25 3.73 -21.21
CA TYR A 107 -10.93 4.94 -20.80
C TYR A 107 -12.26 4.65 -20.11
N SER A 108 -13.14 3.87 -20.74
CA SER A 108 -14.44 3.49 -20.16
C SER A 108 -14.30 2.72 -18.85
N LEU A 109 -13.31 1.84 -18.76
CA LEU A 109 -13.01 1.09 -17.54
C LEU A 109 -12.59 2.03 -16.40
N GLN A 110 -11.68 2.97 -16.67
CA GLN A 110 -11.20 3.94 -15.69
C GLN A 110 -12.31 4.90 -15.23
N GLU A 111 -13.16 5.36 -16.14
CA GLU A 111 -14.34 6.16 -15.79
C GLU A 111 -15.30 5.38 -14.90
N TRP A 112 -15.62 4.14 -15.24
CA TRP A 112 -16.48 3.28 -14.43
C TRP A 112 -15.90 3.06 -13.02
N VAL A 113 -14.61 2.72 -12.93
CA VAL A 113 -13.90 2.56 -11.65
C VAL A 113 -13.97 3.84 -10.80
N LYS A 114 -13.74 5.00 -11.42
CA LYS A 114 -13.80 6.30 -10.74
C LYS A 114 -15.21 6.64 -10.28
N ASN A 115 -16.21 6.47 -11.13
CA ASN A 115 -17.59 6.88 -10.88
C ASN A 115 -18.28 5.97 -9.85
N GLU A 116 -18.09 4.66 -9.95
CA GLU A 116 -18.67 3.70 -8.99
C GLU A 116 -17.77 3.46 -7.78
N LYS A 117 -16.63 4.15 -7.69
CA LYS A 117 -15.64 4.03 -6.61
C LYS A 117 -15.22 2.57 -6.39
N VAL A 118 -14.98 1.86 -7.49
CA VAL A 118 -14.58 0.45 -7.47
C VAL A 118 -13.21 0.35 -6.80
N ASP A 119 -13.15 -0.34 -5.67
CA ASP A 119 -11.88 -0.62 -4.99
C ASP A 119 -11.25 -1.87 -5.60
N TYR A 120 -10.11 -1.69 -6.28
CA TYR A 120 -9.38 -2.75 -6.98
C TYR A 120 -7.98 -2.98 -6.40
N VAL A 121 -7.34 -4.09 -6.78
CA VAL A 121 -6.03 -4.48 -6.23
C VAL A 121 -4.97 -3.49 -6.67
N ARG A 122 -4.13 -3.07 -5.72
CA ARG A 122 -2.99 -2.19 -5.99
C ARG A 122 -1.73 -2.85 -5.44
N PRO A 123 -0.58 -2.70 -6.11
CA PRO A 123 0.68 -3.12 -5.53
C PRO A 123 0.86 -2.40 -4.19
N SER A 124 1.55 -3.06 -3.26
CA SER A 124 2.06 -2.37 -2.09
C SER A 124 2.85 -1.17 -2.57
N ARG A 125 2.48 0.02 -2.08
CA ARG A 125 3.27 1.21 -2.35
C ARG A 125 4.66 0.88 -1.84
N SER A 126 5.60 0.67 -2.75
CA SER A 126 7.01 0.80 -2.42
C SER A 126 7.11 2.17 -1.77
N ILE A 127 7.42 2.20 -0.47
CA ILE A 127 8.00 3.40 0.12
C ILE A 127 9.18 3.65 -0.79
N SER A 128 9.11 4.68 -1.63
CA SER A 128 10.21 4.99 -2.53
C SER A 128 11.39 5.29 -1.63
N ASP A 129 12.32 4.36 -1.50
CA ASP A 129 13.72 4.75 -1.42
C ASP A 129 13.90 5.66 -2.62
N LYS A 130 13.95 6.97 -2.38
CA LYS A 130 14.25 7.91 -3.44
C LYS A 130 15.62 7.50 -3.95
N GLU A 131 15.65 6.80 -5.09
CA GLU A 131 16.85 6.60 -5.87
C GLU A 131 17.41 7.98 -6.17
N ILE A 132 18.45 8.35 -5.42
CA ILE A 132 19.29 9.49 -5.74
C ILE A 132 19.96 9.10 -7.04
N LYS A 133 19.47 9.63 -8.17
CA LYS A 133 20.23 9.59 -9.41
C LYS A 133 21.59 10.23 -9.12
N PRO A 134 22.73 9.54 -9.30
CA PRO A 134 24.01 10.18 -9.20
C PRO A 134 24.07 11.25 -10.29
N SER A 135 23.92 12.51 -9.90
CA SER A 135 24.23 13.63 -10.76
C SER A 135 25.71 13.51 -11.09
N ASN A 136 26.05 13.34 -12.37
CA ASN A 136 27.41 13.41 -12.91
C ASN A 136 27.96 14.84 -12.81
N GLN A 137 27.91 15.42 -11.62
CA GLN A 137 28.67 16.59 -11.27
C GLN A 137 29.85 16.06 -10.45
N SER A 138 31.03 16.19 -11.03
CA SER A 138 32.29 16.03 -10.32
C SER A 138 32.36 17.10 -9.23
N VAL A 139 31.73 16.82 -8.09
CA VAL A 139 31.99 17.56 -6.86
C VAL A 139 33.22 16.89 -6.29
N ILE A 140 34.34 17.60 -6.42
CA ILE A 140 35.58 17.30 -5.71
C ILE A 140 35.19 17.33 -4.22
N ILE A 141 35.05 16.15 -3.64
CA ILE A 141 34.97 16.02 -2.19
C ILE A 141 36.42 16.16 -1.74
N ASP A 142 36.82 17.38 -1.38
CA ASP A 142 37.91 17.53 -0.44
C ASP A 142 37.44 16.86 0.85
N ALA A 143 37.78 15.59 0.98
CA ALA A 143 37.63 14.83 2.20
C ALA A 143 38.66 15.38 3.20
N GLU A 144 38.39 16.57 3.73
CA GLU A 144 38.87 16.87 5.05
C GLU A 144 38.07 16.00 5.99
N SER A 145 38.72 14.91 6.40
CA SER A 145 38.29 14.06 7.49
C SER A 145 38.14 14.90 8.75
N SER A 146 36.98 15.53 8.94
CA SER A 146 36.62 16.06 10.24
C SER A 146 36.32 14.87 11.13
N VAL A 147 37.25 14.61 12.04
CA VAL A 147 37.13 13.64 13.11
C VAL A 147 35.75 13.82 13.75
N ILE A 148 34.90 12.81 13.56
CA ILE A 148 33.58 12.75 14.19
C ILE A 148 33.84 12.66 15.69
N ASN A 149 33.68 13.78 16.39
CA ASN A 149 33.62 13.76 17.84
C ASN A 149 32.35 13.00 18.23
N SER A 150 32.54 11.99 19.07
CA SER A 150 31.63 10.92 19.43
C SER A 150 30.43 11.33 20.30
N GLU A 151 29.99 12.59 20.25
CA GLU A 151 28.97 13.13 21.17
C GLU A 151 27.70 13.68 20.50
N GLU A 152 27.64 13.78 19.16
CA GLU A 152 26.43 14.29 18.49
C GLU A 152 25.49 13.16 18.03
N THR A 153 24.28 13.17 18.58
CA THR A 153 23.18 12.29 18.17
C THR A 153 22.86 12.48 16.69
N VAL A 154 23.03 11.40 15.92
CA VAL A 154 22.94 11.29 14.45
C VAL A 154 21.59 11.76 13.85
N LEU A 155 20.57 12.00 14.67
CA LEU A 155 19.22 12.38 14.21
C LEU A 155 19.15 13.77 13.54
N LEU A 156 20.17 14.62 13.71
CA LEU A 156 20.12 16.03 13.27
C LEU A 156 20.64 16.32 11.85
N THR A 157 21.15 15.34 11.11
CA THR A 157 21.74 15.63 9.78
C THR A 157 20.71 15.78 8.65
N TYR A 158 19.42 15.56 8.91
CA TYR A 158 18.34 15.78 7.94
C TYR A 158 17.43 16.92 8.41
N GLY A 159 17.37 18.01 7.64
CA GLY A 159 16.72 19.28 7.97
C GLY A 159 15.19 19.28 8.14
N HIS A 160 14.58 18.17 8.57
CA HIS A 160 13.16 18.07 8.88
C HIS A 160 12.92 18.41 10.36
N LYS A 161 12.25 19.54 10.62
CA LYS A 161 11.83 19.95 11.96
C LYS A 161 10.36 19.55 12.16
N SER A 162 10.08 18.69 13.14
CA SER A 162 8.72 18.41 13.59
C SER A 162 8.69 18.28 15.10
N GLU A 163 7.59 18.69 15.72
CA GLU A 163 7.39 18.69 17.17
C GLU A 163 7.66 17.29 17.80
N GLY A 164 7.26 16.23 17.12
CA GLY A 164 7.53 14.86 17.58
C GLY A 164 9.02 14.50 17.59
N LEU A 165 9.82 15.04 16.65
CA LEU A 165 11.26 14.80 16.61
C LEU A 165 11.99 15.54 17.75
N GLU A 166 11.54 16.75 18.08
CA GLU A 166 12.07 17.49 19.24
C GLU A 166 11.85 16.71 20.54
N TYR A 167 10.67 16.11 20.71
CA TYR A 167 10.38 15.23 21.84
C TYR A 167 11.23 13.96 21.88
N VAL A 168 11.55 13.38 20.72
CA VAL A 168 12.43 12.21 20.62
C VAL A 168 13.85 12.57 21.06
N GLU A 169 14.39 13.67 20.54
CA GLU A 169 15.75 14.13 20.86
C GLU A 169 15.91 14.44 22.35
N ASP A 170 14.98 15.21 22.91
CA ASP A 170 14.99 15.55 24.33
C ASP A 170 14.90 14.31 25.22
N ALA A 171 14.07 13.33 24.85
CA ALA A 171 13.93 12.10 25.61
C ALA A 171 15.15 11.18 25.48
N ILE A 172 15.84 11.15 24.34
CA ILE A 172 17.12 10.42 24.19
C ILE A 172 18.16 11.02 25.14
N ARG A 173 18.32 12.34 25.11
CA ARG A 173 19.31 13.02 25.95
C ARG A 173 19.07 12.80 27.44
N GLU A 174 17.82 12.84 27.90
CA GLU A 174 17.53 12.76 29.33
C GLU A 174 17.35 11.31 29.85
N LEU A 175 16.66 10.46 29.09
CA LEU A 175 16.30 9.11 29.57
C LEU A 175 17.28 8.03 29.14
N TRP A 176 18.05 8.26 28.07
CA TRP A 176 18.95 7.26 27.49
C TRP A 176 20.43 7.60 27.63
N ALA A 177 20.80 8.77 28.15
CA ALA A 177 22.20 9.14 28.39
C ALA A 177 22.96 8.14 29.29
N THR A 178 22.26 7.43 30.18
CA THR A 178 22.85 6.45 31.10
C THR A 178 22.48 5.00 30.78
N TYR A 179 22.01 4.73 29.56
CA TYR A 179 21.65 3.38 29.16
C TYR A 179 22.90 2.52 28.92
N ASP A 180 22.89 1.33 29.50
CA ASP A 180 23.94 0.32 29.34
C ASP A 180 23.37 -0.87 28.53
N PRO A 181 23.90 -1.14 27.31
CA PRO A 181 23.46 -2.26 26.48
C PRO A 181 23.57 -3.64 27.14
N ASP A 182 24.57 -3.82 28.01
CA ASP A 182 24.81 -5.08 28.72
C ASP A 182 23.87 -5.26 29.92
N ASN A 183 23.19 -4.17 30.34
CA ASN A 183 22.25 -4.17 31.45
C ASN A 183 20.92 -3.54 31.07
N GLN A 184 20.01 -4.36 30.54
CA GLN A 184 18.66 -3.97 30.12
C GLN A 184 17.81 -3.31 31.23
N GLN A 185 18.17 -3.43 32.51
CA GLN A 185 17.48 -2.76 33.62
C GLN A 185 17.82 -1.26 33.74
N THR A 186 18.77 -0.76 32.96
CA THR A 186 19.07 0.68 32.86
C THR A 186 18.11 1.40 31.91
N ALA A 187 17.33 0.67 31.10
CA ALA A 187 16.35 1.23 30.18
C ALA A 187 15.16 1.88 30.91
N PRO A 188 14.66 3.03 30.44
CA PRO A 188 13.49 3.69 31.02
C PRO A 188 12.22 2.84 30.83
N THR A 189 11.29 2.91 31.78
CA THR A 189 9.99 2.23 31.67
C THR A 189 9.04 3.02 30.76
N ARG A 190 7.94 2.38 30.31
CA ARG A 190 6.88 3.08 29.56
C ARG A 190 6.38 4.32 30.31
N ASN A 191 6.16 4.17 31.61
CA ASN A 191 5.60 5.24 32.43
C ASN A 191 6.58 6.39 32.56
N ASP A 192 7.88 6.11 32.76
CA ASP A 192 8.91 7.14 32.84
C ASP A 192 8.97 7.99 31.56
N VAL A 193 8.91 7.34 30.39
CA VAL A 193 8.92 8.04 29.08
C VAL A 193 7.64 8.87 28.89
N VAL A 194 6.46 8.29 29.15
CA VAL A 194 5.19 8.98 28.92
C VAL A 194 4.99 10.14 29.90
N GLU A 195 5.35 9.98 31.17
CA GLU A 195 5.27 11.07 32.17
C GLU A 195 6.25 12.20 31.84
N TYR A 196 7.48 11.87 31.45
CA TYR A 196 8.47 12.87 31.04
C TYR A 196 7.98 13.71 29.85
N LEU A 197 7.46 13.06 28.80
CA LEU A 197 6.99 13.73 27.59
C LEU A 197 5.75 14.60 27.84
N LYS A 198 4.82 14.13 28.67
CA LYS A 198 3.67 14.95 29.11
C LYS A 198 4.11 16.17 29.90
N GLY A 199 5.12 16.03 30.78
CA GLY A 199 5.71 17.14 31.52
C GLY A 199 6.34 18.21 30.61
N ARG A 200 6.77 17.81 29.40
CA ARG A 200 7.26 18.69 28.34
C ARG A 200 6.16 19.25 27.42
N GLY A 201 4.88 18.97 27.70
CA GLY A 201 3.74 19.49 26.95
C GLY A 201 3.19 18.57 25.86
N ALA A 202 3.73 17.36 25.68
CA ALA A 202 3.23 16.42 24.68
C ALA A 202 1.82 15.91 25.04
N GLY A 203 0.93 15.87 24.06
CA GLY A 203 -0.37 15.20 24.21
C GLY A 203 -0.24 13.68 24.41
N GLN A 204 -1.25 13.04 25.01
CA GLN A 204 -1.25 11.59 25.31
C GLN A 204 -0.81 10.74 24.10
N ASN A 205 -1.44 10.95 22.95
CA ASN A 205 -1.18 10.16 21.75
C ASN A 205 0.24 10.37 21.21
N MET A 206 0.76 11.61 21.31
CA MET A 206 2.13 11.94 20.90
C MET A 206 3.14 11.24 21.81
N ALA A 207 2.94 11.31 23.12
CA ALA A 207 3.81 10.65 24.10
C ALA A 207 3.84 9.11 23.91
N GLU A 208 2.70 8.50 23.58
CA GLU A 208 2.63 7.07 23.28
C GLU A 208 3.35 6.70 21.98
N ALA A 209 3.18 7.50 20.92
CA ALA A 209 3.87 7.29 19.65
C ALA A 209 5.39 7.42 19.80
N VAL A 210 5.87 8.47 20.50
CA VAL A 210 7.29 8.69 20.78
C VAL A 210 7.85 7.55 21.66
N ASN A 211 7.11 7.07 22.67
CA ASN A 211 7.52 5.92 23.47
C ASN A 211 7.72 4.64 22.63
N LEU A 212 6.90 4.41 21.59
CA LEU A 212 7.08 3.27 20.69
C LEU A 212 8.35 3.37 19.85
N ILE A 213 8.75 4.59 19.47
CA ILE A 213 10.00 4.86 18.75
C ILE A 213 11.21 4.67 19.67
N LEU A 214 11.15 5.20 20.89
CA LEU A 214 12.27 5.15 21.84
C LEU A 214 12.53 3.75 22.42
N ARG A 215 11.50 2.91 22.58
CA ARG A 215 11.61 1.58 23.21
C ARG A 215 11.31 0.47 22.20
N PRO A 216 12.34 -0.18 21.60
CA PRO A 216 12.14 -1.30 20.69
C PRO A 216 11.51 -2.51 21.40
N THR A 217 10.86 -3.40 20.65
CA THR A 217 10.01 -4.49 21.18
C THR A 217 10.66 -5.34 22.27
N GLY A 218 11.97 -5.61 22.18
CA GLY A 218 12.72 -6.35 23.21
C GLY A 218 12.87 -5.61 24.55
N LEU A 219 12.87 -4.28 24.55
CA LEU A 219 12.97 -3.43 25.75
C LEU A 219 11.62 -2.92 26.23
N GLN A 220 10.52 -3.16 25.50
CA GLN A 220 9.19 -2.74 25.93
C GLN A 220 8.72 -3.50 27.19
N GLN A 221 9.18 -4.74 27.36
CA GLN A 221 8.85 -5.62 28.49
C GLN A 221 9.79 -5.46 29.68
N VAL A 222 10.90 -4.75 29.52
CA VAL A 222 11.94 -4.54 30.52
C VAL A 222 11.96 -3.07 30.94
N GLY A 223 12.31 -2.78 32.19
CA GLY A 223 12.48 -1.39 32.60
C GLY A 223 13.06 -1.25 34.00
N ARG A 224 13.58 -0.06 34.26
CA ARG A 224 14.26 0.32 35.50
C ARG A 224 13.41 0.03 36.73
N ARG A 225 13.81 -0.96 37.52
CA ARG A 225 13.19 -1.23 38.83
C ARG A 225 13.48 -0.06 39.78
N LYS A 226 12.42 0.54 40.35
CA LYS A 226 12.57 1.48 41.47
C LYS A 226 13.29 0.79 42.62
N ARG A 227 14.45 1.32 43.05
CA ARG A 227 15.06 0.90 44.31
C ARG A 227 14.05 1.18 45.43
N LYS A 228 13.63 0.15 46.17
CA LYS A 228 12.93 0.34 47.44
C LYS A 228 13.89 1.08 48.38
N THR A 229 13.64 2.36 48.61
CA THR A 229 14.17 3.06 49.78
C THR A 229 13.45 2.47 50.99
N ASN A 230 14.12 1.60 51.74
CA ASN A 230 13.69 1.27 53.08
C ASN A 230 13.86 2.54 53.92
N SER A 231 12.74 3.17 54.28
CA SER A 231 12.64 4.12 55.39
C SER A 231 12.11 3.38 56.61
#